data_AF-A0A9D9Q1R7-F1
#
_entry.id   AF-A0A9D9Q1R7-F1
#
_cell.length_a   1.000
_cell.length_b   1.000
_cell.length_c   1.000
_cell.angle_alpha   90.00
_cell.angle_beta   90.00
_cell.angle_gamma   90.00
#
_symmetry.space_group_name_H-M   'P 1'
#
loop_
_entity.id
_entity.type
_entity.pdbx_description
1 polymer ?
#
loop_
_entity_poly.entity_id
_entity_poly.type
_entity_poly.pdbx_seq_one_letter_code
_entity_poly.pdbx_strand_id
1 'polypeptide(L)'
;MKKTVITVIVTFVLTTLFWVAIGYLTNANTTNDYSQDIIGRWEPIEVSEHYIEFTKYGTLIQWIWGIKKEFPYTIKRDIVSIRQDTDIERFQNIDFKVNITSNEDGTYLEIYDVTNLSGKYRKVD
;
A
#
# COMPACT_ATOMS: atom_id res chain seq x y z
N MET A 1 46.27 32.22 12.97
CA MET A 1 45.14 31.93 13.88
C MET A 1 43.76 32.07 13.25
N LYS A 2 43.47 33.11 12.44
CA LYS A 2 42.13 33.28 11.82
C LYS A 2 41.67 32.16 10.87
N LYS A 3 42.60 31.48 10.18
CA LYS A 3 42.26 30.40 9.22
C LYS A 3 41.78 29.10 9.90
N THR A 4 42.29 28.80 11.09
CA THR A 4 41.97 27.56 11.83
C THR A 4 40.53 27.55 12.36
N VAL A 5 40.01 28.71 12.76
CA VAL A 5 38.64 28.85 13.29
C VAL A 5 37.60 28.58 12.20
N ILE A 6 37.84 29.07 10.97
CA ILE A 6 36.93 28.88 9.84
C ILE A 6 36.84 27.39 9.49
N THR A 7 37.96 26.68 9.45
CA THR A 7 37.99 25.25 9.13
C THR A 7 37.16 24.43 10.13
N VAL A 8 37.29 24.70 11.43
CA VAL A 8 36.54 23.98 12.48
C VAL A 8 35.02 24.18 12.33
N ILE A 9 34.59 25.41 12.08
CA ILE A 9 33.15 25.73 11.90
C ILE A 9 32.60 25.04 10.66
N VAL A 10 33.32 25.11 9.53
CA VAL A 10 32.89 24.49 8.28
C VAL A 10 32.79 22.97 8.42
N THR A 11 33.78 22.33 9.05
CA THR A 11 33.74 20.88 9.29
C THR A 11 32.55 20.49 10.17
N PHE A 12 32.29 21.23 11.26
CA PHE A 12 31.17 20.95 12.17
C PHE A 12 29.81 21.07 11.48
N VAL A 13 29.63 22.11 10.66
CA VAL A 13 28.39 22.31 9.89
C VAL A 13 28.20 21.17 8.89
N LEU A 14 29.24 20.79 8.15
CA LEU A 14 29.17 19.71 7.17
C LEU A 14 28.86 18.35 7.81
N THR A 15 29.46 18.04 8.96
CA THR A 15 29.17 16.78 9.68
C THR A 15 27.74 16.74 10.19
N THR A 16 27.22 17.88 10.66
CA THR A 16 25.84 17.96 11.17
C THR A 16 24.83 17.77 10.02
N LEU A 17 25.06 18.43 8.88
CA LEU A 17 24.24 18.26 7.68
C LEU A 17 24.26 16.81 7.16
N PHE A 18 25.41 16.14 7.22
CA PHE A 18 25.54 14.74 6.82
C PHE A 18 24.68 13.80 7.69
N TRP A 19 24.71 13.94 9.02
CA TRP A 19 23.89 13.13 9.91
C TRP A 19 22.39 13.42 9.80
N VAL A 20 22.02 14.69 9.58
CA VAL A 20 20.62 15.05 9.29
C VAL A 20 20.16 14.39 7.99
N ALA A 21 20.96 14.43 6.93
CA ALA A 21 20.64 13.77 5.66
C ALA A 21 20.49 12.25 5.81
N ILE A 22 21.38 11.59 6.57
CA ILE A 22 21.25 10.15 6.88
C ILE A 22 19.96 9.88 7.65
N GLY A 23 19.62 10.70 8.66
CA GLY A 23 18.38 10.58 9.44
C GLY A 23 17.11 10.73 8.59
N TYR A 24 17.13 11.60 7.58
CA TYR A 24 16.04 11.71 6.60
C TYR A 24 15.98 10.48 5.67
N LEU A 25 17.13 9.97 5.23
CA LEU A 25 17.19 8.78 4.35
C LEU A 25 16.75 7.50 5.07
N THR A 26 17.08 7.34 6.36
CA THR A 26 16.65 6.18 7.15
C THR A 26 15.15 6.21 7.45
N ASN A 27 14.56 7.39 7.70
CA ASN A 27 13.11 7.53 7.90
C ASN A 27 12.30 7.42 6.59
N ALA A 28 12.89 7.74 5.44
CA ALA A 28 12.21 7.65 4.15
C ALA A 28 11.98 6.20 3.70
N ASN A 29 12.77 5.24 4.19
CA ASN A 29 12.81 3.86 3.71
C ASN A 29 11.94 2.86 4.50
N THR A 30 11.23 3.27 5.55
CA THR A 30 10.23 2.42 6.24
C THR A 30 8.81 2.71 5.75
N THR A 31 8.65 3.22 4.54
CA THR A 31 7.35 3.24 3.88
C THR A 31 7.19 1.88 3.21
N ASN A 32 6.50 0.94 3.86
CA ASN A 32 6.16 -0.35 3.25
C ASN A 32 5.35 -0.09 1.97
N ASP A 33 6.02 -0.17 0.82
CA ASP A 33 5.38 -0.08 -0.49
C ASP A 33 4.76 -1.45 -0.78
N TYR A 34 3.53 -1.65 -0.31
CA TYR A 34 2.76 -2.89 -0.49
C TYR A 34 2.37 -3.17 -1.95
N SER A 35 2.80 -2.34 -2.91
CA SER A 35 2.35 -2.41 -4.30
C SER A 35 2.63 -3.74 -4.98
N GLN A 36 3.72 -4.43 -4.61
CA GLN A 36 4.02 -5.77 -5.12
C GLN A 36 3.39 -6.88 -4.26
N ASP A 37 3.34 -6.71 -2.94
CA ASP A 37 2.87 -7.74 -2.02
C ASP A 37 1.37 -8.01 -2.15
N ILE A 38 0.60 -6.97 -2.50
CA ILE A 38 -0.85 -7.06 -2.70
C ILE A 38 -1.23 -7.87 -3.95
N ILE A 39 -0.32 -8.02 -4.92
CA ILE A 39 -0.61 -8.69 -6.18
C ILE A 39 -0.89 -10.18 -5.93
N GLY A 40 -2.00 -10.67 -6.50
CA GLY A 40 -2.46 -12.05 -6.35
C GLY A 40 -3.94 -12.14 -5.99
N ARG A 41 -4.42 -13.37 -5.84
CA ARG A 41 -5.79 -13.67 -5.39
C ARG A 41 -5.84 -13.78 -3.88
N TRP A 42 -6.93 -13.27 -3.32
CA TRP A 42 -7.21 -13.26 -1.90
C TRP A 42 -8.62 -13.77 -1.64
N GLU A 43 -8.74 -14.77 -0.77
CA GLU A 43 -10.01 -15.38 -0.39
C GLU A 43 -10.38 -15.00 1.05
N PRO A 44 -11.64 -14.67 1.34
CA PRO A 44 -12.07 -14.29 2.69
C PRO A 44 -11.92 -15.47 3.63
N ILE A 45 -11.43 -15.21 4.85
CA ILE A 45 -11.27 -16.26 5.86
C ILE A 45 -12.65 -16.72 6.39
N GLU A 46 -13.61 -15.80 6.48
CA GLU A 46 -14.90 -16.06 7.14
C GLU A 46 -16.02 -16.46 6.17
N VAL A 47 -15.88 -16.19 4.86
CA VAL A 47 -16.95 -16.38 3.87
C VAL A 47 -16.39 -17.00 2.59
N SER A 48 -16.89 -18.16 2.17
CA SER A 48 -16.30 -18.95 1.07
C SER A 48 -16.82 -18.63 -0.33
N GLU A 49 -17.58 -17.54 -0.52
CA GLU A 49 -18.36 -17.31 -1.75
C GLU A 49 -17.93 -16.10 -2.57
N HIS A 50 -16.78 -15.51 -2.23
CA HIS A 50 -16.18 -14.43 -3.02
C HIS A 50 -14.66 -14.48 -2.98
N TYR A 51 -14.00 -13.83 -3.94
CA TYR A 51 -12.58 -13.52 -3.88
C TYR A 51 -12.31 -12.14 -4.46
N ILE A 52 -11.15 -11.60 -4.12
CA ILE A 52 -10.61 -10.41 -4.77
C ILE A 52 -9.25 -10.74 -5.35
N GLU A 53 -8.90 -10.16 -6.49
CA GLU A 53 -7.62 -10.38 -7.15
C GLU A 53 -7.04 -9.05 -7.61
N PHE A 54 -5.84 -8.72 -7.14
CA PHE A 54 -5.10 -7.55 -7.57
C PHE A 54 -4.12 -7.97 -8.67
N THR A 55 -4.38 -7.53 -9.89
CA THR A 55 -3.52 -7.86 -11.03
C THR A 55 -2.33 -6.90 -11.14
N LYS A 56 -1.21 -7.40 -11.65
CA LYS A 56 0.00 -6.58 -11.93
C LYS A 56 -0.23 -5.42 -12.92
N TYR A 57 -1.37 -5.39 -13.61
CA TYR A 57 -1.71 -4.38 -14.60
C TYR A 57 -2.59 -3.24 -14.04
N GLY A 58 -2.82 -3.21 -12.71
CA GLY A 58 -3.62 -2.17 -12.08
C GLY A 58 -5.12 -2.40 -12.20
N THR A 59 -5.57 -3.66 -12.25
CA THR A 59 -6.99 -4.03 -12.21
C THR A 59 -7.29 -4.88 -10.99
N LEU A 60 -8.28 -4.46 -10.19
CA LEU A 60 -8.88 -5.19 -9.09
C LEU A 60 -10.06 -5.96 -9.64
N ILE A 61 -10.01 -7.29 -9.55
CA ILE A 61 -11.11 -8.17 -9.90
C ILE A 61 -11.84 -8.52 -8.60
N GLN A 62 -13.14 -8.26 -8.57
CA GLN A 62 -14.04 -8.70 -7.50
C GLN A 62 -14.95 -9.78 -8.07
N TRP A 63 -14.98 -10.95 -7.44
CA TRP A 63 -15.90 -12.02 -7.80
C TRP A 63 -16.78 -12.31 -6.59
N ILE A 64 -18.08 -12.06 -6.68
CA ILE A 64 -19.06 -12.33 -5.62
C ILE A 64 -20.21 -13.12 -6.23
N TRP A 65 -20.52 -14.31 -5.71
CA TRP A 65 -21.69 -15.11 -6.13
C TRP A 65 -21.84 -15.27 -7.65
N GLY A 66 -20.74 -15.56 -8.36
CA GLY A 66 -20.77 -15.73 -9.82
C GLY A 66 -20.71 -14.43 -10.64
N ILE A 67 -20.79 -13.27 -9.99
CA ILE A 67 -20.69 -11.97 -10.66
C ILE A 67 -19.25 -11.47 -10.58
N LYS A 68 -18.63 -11.26 -11.74
CA LYS A 68 -17.31 -10.66 -11.87
C LYS A 68 -17.44 -9.15 -12.13
N LYS A 69 -16.73 -8.34 -11.36
CA LYS A 69 -16.54 -6.90 -11.59
C LYS A 69 -15.05 -6.60 -11.65
N GLU A 70 -14.67 -5.63 -12.48
CA GLU A 70 -13.29 -5.21 -12.67
C GLU A 70 -13.20 -3.70 -12.46
N PHE A 71 -12.24 -3.28 -11.62
CA PHE A 71 -12.03 -1.89 -11.29
C PHE A 71 -10.57 -1.54 -11.54
N PRO A 72 -10.23 -0.46 -12.28
CA PRO A 72 -8.87 0.03 -12.28
C PRO A 72 -8.52 0.50 -10.86
N TYR A 73 -7.35 0.10 -10.36
CA TYR A 73 -6.86 0.49 -9.04
C TYR A 73 -5.49 1.14 -9.12
N THR A 74 -5.23 2.02 -8.17
CA THR A 74 -3.89 2.49 -7.85
C THR A 74 -3.62 2.25 -6.37
N ILE A 75 -2.36 2.09 -5.99
CA ILE A 75 -1.96 1.92 -4.60
C ILE A 75 -0.91 2.96 -4.25
N LYS A 76 -1.10 3.60 -3.10
CA LYS A 76 -0.14 4.55 -2.55
C LYS A 76 -0.02 4.27 -1.05
N ARG A 77 1.09 3.64 -0.66
CA ARG A 77 1.33 3.16 0.72
C ARG A 77 0.30 2.08 1.09
N ASP A 78 -0.46 2.30 2.15
CA ASP A 78 -1.53 1.45 2.67
C ASP A 78 -2.93 1.80 2.12
N ILE A 79 -3.03 2.72 1.15
CA ILE A 79 -4.30 3.13 0.56
C ILE A 79 -4.41 2.60 -0.87
N VAL A 80 -5.49 1.87 -1.14
CA VAL A 80 -5.91 1.45 -2.47
C VAL A 80 -7.05 2.36 -2.92
N SER A 81 -6.91 2.90 -4.13
CA SER A 81 -7.92 3.74 -4.77
C SER A 81 -8.49 3.02 -5.97
N ILE A 82 -9.80 2.79 -6.03
CA ILE A 82 -10.50 2.22 -7.19
C ILE A 82 -11.42 3.25 -7.83
N ARG A 83 -11.59 3.17 -9.15
CA ARG A 83 -12.58 3.95 -9.89
C ARG A 83 -13.77 3.07 -10.22
N GLN A 84 -14.93 3.40 -9.65
CA GLN A 84 -16.18 2.69 -9.90
C GLN A 84 -17.09 3.52 -10.80
N ASP A 85 -17.64 2.87 -11.83
CA ASP A 85 -18.73 3.43 -12.63
C ASP A 85 -20.01 3.43 -11.80
N THR A 86 -20.66 4.58 -11.70
CA THR A 86 -22.00 4.68 -11.13
C THR A 86 -23.03 4.67 -12.27
N ASP A 87 -24.27 4.27 -11.96
CA ASP A 87 -25.40 4.27 -12.91
C ASP A 87 -25.78 5.67 -13.45
N ILE A 88 -25.06 6.73 -13.05
CA ILE A 88 -25.31 8.14 -13.41
C ILE A 88 -24.07 8.75 -14.07
N GLU A 89 -23.51 8.13 -15.14
CA GLU A 89 -22.39 8.66 -15.97
C GLU A 89 -21.27 9.41 -15.19
N ARG A 90 -21.05 9.02 -13.93
CA ARG A 90 -20.17 9.69 -13.00
C ARG A 90 -19.30 8.62 -12.37
N PHE A 91 -18.02 8.89 -12.35
CA PHE A 91 -17.06 8.02 -11.71
C PHE A 91 -16.97 8.37 -10.24
N GLN A 92 -17.07 7.37 -9.36
CA GLN A 92 -16.75 7.53 -7.95
C GLN A 92 -15.37 6.93 -7.70
N ASN A 93 -14.48 7.72 -7.09
CA ASN A 93 -13.24 7.19 -6.54
C ASN A 93 -13.54 6.69 -5.12
N ILE A 94 -13.14 5.45 -4.84
CA ILE A 94 -13.27 4.84 -3.53
C ILE A 94 -11.86 4.55 -3.05
N ASP A 95 -11.48 5.21 -1.96
CA ASP A 95 -10.20 4.99 -1.28
C ASP A 95 -10.45 4.11 -0.05
N PHE A 96 -9.68 3.04 0.08
CA PHE A 96 -9.76 2.15 1.23
C PHE A 96 -8.39 1.73 1.72
N LYS A 97 -8.30 1.50 3.04
CA LYS A 97 -7.05 1.11 3.68
C LYS A 97 -6.88 -0.40 3.62
N VAL A 98 -5.65 -0.82 3.37
CA VAL A 98 -5.23 -2.22 3.40
C VAL A 98 -4.07 -2.42 4.37
N ASN A 99 -4.02 -3.59 4.99
CA ASN A 99 -2.88 -4.03 5.78
C ASN A 99 -2.49 -5.45 5.36
N ILE A 100 -1.22 -5.67 5.03
CA ILE A 100 -0.70 -6.98 4.64
C ILE A 100 0.22 -7.49 5.74
N THR A 101 -0.05 -8.70 6.21
CA THR A 101 0.76 -9.36 7.25
C THR A 101 1.17 -10.74 6.75
N SER A 102 2.47 -11.06 6.82
CA SER A 102 3.00 -12.38 6.51
C SER A 102 3.58 -13.02 7.77
N ASN A 103 3.20 -14.26 8.05
CA ASN A 103 3.70 -15.06 9.17
C ASN A 103 3.88 -16.53 8.74
N GLU A 104 4.14 -17.43 9.69
CA GLU A 104 4.33 -18.87 9.40
C GLU A 104 3.08 -19.54 8.82
N ASP A 105 1.89 -19.02 9.13
CA ASP A 105 0.60 -19.57 8.71
C ASP A 105 0.15 -19.07 7.32
N GLY A 106 0.85 -18.06 6.77
CA GLY A 106 0.63 -17.54 5.43
C GLY A 106 0.66 -16.01 5.34
N THR A 107 0.21 -15.50 4.19
CA THR A 107 0.06 -14.06 3.96
C THR A 107 -1.42 -13.67 4.00
N TYR A 108 -1.72 -12.59 4.72
CA TYR A 108 -3.06 -12.10 4.97
C TYR A 108 -3.20 -10.65 4.55
N LEU A 109 -4.37 -10.31 4.01
CA LEU A 109 -4.78 -8.98 3.63
C LEU A 109 -6.00 -8.59 4.46
N GLU A 110 -5.92 -7.48 5.16
CA GLU A 110 -7.07 -6.90 5.87
C GLU A 110 -7.48 -5.61 5.16
N ILE A 111 -8.75 -5.52 4.77
CA ILE A 111 -9.35 -4.35 4.12
C ILE A 111 -10.28 -3.66 5.13
N TYR A 112 -10.18 -2.32 5.19
CA TYR A 112 -11.00 -1.50 6.07
C TYR A 112 -11.82 -0.48 5.27
N ASP A 113 -12.90 0.02 5.88
CA ASP A 113 -13.68 1.17 5.42
C ASP A 113 -14.37 1.05 4.05
N VAL A 114 -14.66 -0.16 3.57
CA VAL A 114 -15.52 -0.40 2.39
C VAL A 114 -16.58 -1.48 2.64
N THR A 115 -17.85 -1.12 2.49
CA THR A 115 -19.02 -1.95 2.85
C THR A 115 -19.01 -3.37 2.29
N ASN A 116 -18.48 -3.61 1.10
CA ASN A 116 -18.53 -4.92 0.42
C ASN A 116 -17.14 -5.56 0.20
N LEU A 117 -16.10 -5.01 0.81
CA LEU A 117 -14.72 -5.50 0.72
C LEU A 117 -14.03 -5.55 2.09
N SER A 118 -14.58 -4.92 3.12
CA SER A 118 -13.99 -4.97 4.46
C SER A 118 -13.99 -6.40 5.00
N GLY A 119 -12.84 -6.84 5.49
CA GLY A 119 -12.66 -8.19 5.99
C GLY A 119 -11.20 -8.64 5.97
N LYS A 120 -10.98 -9.85 6.49
CA LYS A 120 -9.69 -10.54 6.44
C LYS A 120 -9.70 -11.57 5.32
N TYR A 121 -8.66 -11.50 4.51
CA TYR A 121 -8.43 -12.38 3.38
C TYR A 121 -7.10 -13.10 3.53
N ARG A 122 -7.01 -14.31 3.00
CA ARG A 122 -5.78 -15.09 2.89
C ARG A 122 -5.34 -15.14 1.44
N LYS A 123 -4.04 -15.00 1.20
CA LYS A 123 -3.47 -15.15 -0.14
C LYS A 123 -3.65 -16.60 -0.62
N VAL A 124 -4.17 -16.74 -1.82
CA VAL A 124 -4.34 -18.02 -2.51
C VAL A 124 -3.50 -17.88 -3.77
N ASP A 125 -2.25 -18.34 -3.67
CA ASP A 125 -1.32 -18.36 -4.80
C ASP A 125 -1.88 -19.15 -6.00
#